data_AF-A0A382SFZ7-F1
#
_entry.id   AF-A0A382SFZ7-F1
#
_cell.length_a   1.000
_cell.length_b   1.000
_cell.length_c   1.000
_cell.angle_alpha   90.00
_cell.angle_beta   90.00
_cell.angle_gamma   90.00
#
_symmetry.space_group_name_H-M   'P 1'
#
loop_
_entity.id
_entity.type
_entity.pdbx_description
1 polymer ?
#
loop_
_entity_poly.entity_id
_entity_poly.type
_entity_poly.pdbx_seq_one_letter_code
_entity_poly.pdbx_strand_id
1 'polypeptide(L)'
;MCEEHSPYSPSHQARVKGEKPYRRMEIETIEKIFSECAGNGLREIIPSTMGEPLIYKHMQRIIELCHQYEVKLNLTTNGTFPRLGAENWAELIVPVGSDVKLSWNGANQSTQSLVMINNDFEKNMEDLRTF
;
A
#
# COMPACT_ATOMS: atom_id res chain seq x y z
N MET A 1 -0.30 -12.99 -3.19
CA MET A 1 0.63 -12.84 -2.05
C MET A 1 1.97 -12.30 -2.53
N CYS A 2 2.56 -11.34 -1.82
CA CYS A 2 3.87 -10.78 -2.17
C CYS A 2 5.02 -11.72 -1.73
N GLU A 3 6.13 -11.76 -2.47
CA GLU A 3 7.30 -12.59 -2.17
C GLU A 3 7.85 -12.33 -0.76
N GLU A 4 7.95 -11.07 -0.35
CA GLU A 4 8.50 -10.64 0.95
C GLU A 4 7.67 -11.11 2.15
N HIS A 5 6.42 -11.52 1.92
CA HIS A 5 5.47 -12.01 2.95
C HIS A 5 4.97 -13.43 2.66
N SER A 6 5.57 -14.12 1.69
CA SER A 6 5.20 -15.49 1.36
C SER A 6 5.78 -16.46 2.40
N PRO A 7 4.99 -17.40 2.94
CA PRO A 7 5.52 -18.44 3.84
C PRO A 7 6.51 -19.36 3.11
N TYR A 8 6.46 -19.38 1.77
CA TYR A 8 7.37 -20.14 0.91
C TYR A 8 8.65 -19.38 0.55
N SER A 9 8.77 -18.08 0.91
CA SER A 9 9.99 -17.31 0.63
C SER A 9 11.07 -17.60 1.68
N PRO A 10 12.27 -18.05 1.27
CA PRO A 10 13.41 -18.19 2.17
C PRO A 10 13.81 -16.85 2.79
N SER A 11 13.69 -15.75 2.04
CA SER A 11 13.99 -14.41 2.54
C SER A 11 12.99 -13.97 3.62
N HIS A 12 11.70 -14.29 3.46
CA HIS A 12 10.70 -14.02 4.49
C HIS A 12 11.02 -14.79 5.79
N GLN A 13 11.30 -16.10 5.67
CA GLN A 13 11.65 -16.94 6.82
C GLN A 13 12.89 -16.43 7.56
N ALA A 14 13.95 -16.04 6.84
CA ALA A 14 15.15 -15.46 7.45
C ALA A 14 14.84 -14.15 8.21
N ARG A 15 13.93 -13.30 7.70
CA ARG A 15 13.51 -12.08 8.40
C ARG A 15 12.72 -12.36 9.67
N VAL A 16 11.81 -13.33 9.63
CA VAL A 16 11.04 -13.76 10.81
C VAL A 16 11.97 -14.29 11.90
N LYS A 17 13.06 -14.98 11.53
CA LYS A 17 14.10 -15.46 12.46
C LYS A 17 15.07 -14.36 12.92
N GLY A 18 15.00 -13.15 12.37
CA GLY A 18 15.93 -12.06 12.67
C GLY A 18 17.30 -12.18 11.99
N GLU A 19 17.48 -13.14 11.08
CA GLU A 19 18.73 -13.37 10.33
C GLU A 19 18.93 -12.33 9.21
N LYS A 20 17.84 -11.67 8.79
CA LYS A 20 17.84 -10.62 7.76
C LYS A 20 16.96 -9.45 8.21
N PRO A 21 17.38 -8.19 8.03
CA PRO A 21 16.53 -7.05 8.36
C PRO A 21 15.43 -6.81 7.33
N TYR A 22 14.34 -6.16 7.76
CA TYR A 22 13.38 -5.56 6.84
C TYR A 22 13.96 -4.30 6.21
N ARG A 23 13.78 -4.15 4.90
CA ARG A 23 14.19 -2.94 4.17
C ARG A 23 13.04 -1.94 4.23
N ARG A 24 13.31 -0.75 4.73
CA ARG A 24 12.35 0.36 4.76
C ARG A 24 13.06 1.59 4.23
N MET A 25 12.42 2.29 3.31
CA MET A 25 12.88 3.61 2.87
C MET A 25 12.56 4.60 3.99
N GLU A 26 13.48 5.52 4.28
CA GLU A 26 13.22 6.60 5.23
C GLU A 26 12.43 7.73 4.55
N ILE A 27 11.59 8.43 5.33
CA ILE A 27 10.65 9.42 4.78
C ILE A 27 11.38 10.62 4.15
N GLU A 28 12.52 11.00 4.70
CA GLU A 28 13.35 12.12 4.24
C GLU A 28 13.81 11.90 2.80
N THR A 29 14.01 10.64 2.39
CA THR A 29 14.35 10.31 1.00
C THR A 29 13.18 10.62 0.07
N ILE A 30 11.95 10.31 0.49
CA ILE A 30 10.74 10.56 -0.30
C ILE A 30 10.47 12.06 -0.38
N GLU A 31 10.54 12.77 0.75
CA GLU A 31 10.38 14.23 0.81
C GLU A 31 11.38 14.94 -0.11
N LYS A 32 12.64 14.50 -0.09
CA LYS A 32 13.67 15.02 -0.99
C LYS A 32 13.27 14.84 -2.46
N ILE A 33 12.84 13.63 -2.85
CA ILE A 33 12.41 13.36 -4.24
C ILE A 33 11.25 14.27 -4.66
N PHE A 34 10.24 14.45 -3.80
CA PHE A 34 9.14 15.38 -4.09
C PHE A 34 9.68 16.81 -4.31
N SER A 35 10.53 17.29 -3.41
CA SER A 35 11.08 18.65 -3.50
C SER A 35 11.94 18.88 -4.75
N GLU A 36 12.74 17.89 -5.14
CA GLU A 36 13.66 17.98 -6.29
C GLU A 36 12.93 17.76 -7.62
N CYS A 37 11.88 16.93 -7.65
CA CYS A 37 11.25 16.52 -8.89
C CYS A 37 9.94 17.25 -9.22
N ALA A 38 9.26 17.88 -8.25
CA ALA A 38 7.97 18.56 -8.50
C ALA A 38 8.07 19.66 -9.56
N GLY A 39 9.12 20.49 -9.51
CA GLY A 39 9.38 21.51 -10.54
C GLY A 39 9.90 20.96 -11.87
N ASN A 40 10.22 19.66 -11.93
CA ASN A 40 10.85 19.00 -13.08
C ASN A 40 9.92 17.98 -13.76
N GLY A 41 8.60 18.16 -13.61
CA GLY A 41 7.60 17.36 -14.33
C GLY A 41 7.19 16.06 -13.65
N LEU A 42 7.47 15.89 -12.36
CA LEU A 42 6.84 14.84 -11.56
C LEU A 42 5.31 15.07 -11.54
N ARG A 43 4.55 14.07 -11.99
CA ARG A 43 3.08 14.14 -12.08
C ARG A 43 2.37 13.11 -11.23
N GLU A 44 3.01 11.98 -11.01
CA GLU A 44 2.43 10.84 -10.32
C GLU A 44 3.51 10.07 -9.57
N ILE A 45 3.15 9.55 -8.40
CA ILE A 45 3.95 8.58 -7.67
C ILE A 45 3.20 7.26 -7.53
N ILE A 46 3.97 6.17 -7.59
CA ILE A 46 3.47 4.81 -7.35
C ILE A 46 4.24 4.23 -6.16
N PRO A 47 3.67 4.28 -4.93
CA PRO A 47 4.28 3.63 -3.76
C PRO A 47 4.25 2.11 -3.92
N SER A 48 5.17 1.56 -4.70
CA SER A 48 5.34 0.11 -4.82
C SER A 48 6.09 -0.38 -3.59
N THR A 49 5.38 -1.02 -2.68
CA THR A 49 6.01 -1.83 -1.63
C THR A 49 5.84 -3.29 -1.98
N MET A 50 6.74 -4.12 -1.48
CA MET A 50 6.54 -5.56 -1.47
C MET A 50 5.65 -5.91 -0.27
N GLY A 51 4.35 -5.66 -0.36
CA GLY A 51 3.40 -5.77 0.76
C GLY A 51 2.21 -4.82 0.61
N GLU A 52 1.56 -4.50 1.73
CA GLU A 52 0.46 -3.53 1.79
C GLU A 52 1.01 -2.11 2.02
N PRO A 53 0.94 -1.17 1.05
CA PRO A 53 1.51 0.16 1.22
C PRO A 53 0.90 0.94 2.39
N LEU A 54 -0.40 0.74 2.68
CA LEU A 54 -1.09 1.46 3.74
C LEU A 54 -0.60 1.13 5.16
N ILE A 55 0.22 0.09 5.36
CA ILE A 55 0.88 -0.17 6.65
C ILE A 55 2.12 0.70 6.87
N TYR A 56 2.68 1.31 5.81
CA TYR A 56 3.87 2.12 5.94
C TYR A 56 3.61 3.31 6.88
N LYS A 57 4.50 3.50 7.88
CA LYS A 57 4.29 4.48 8.96
C LYS A 57 4.12 5.91 8.47
N HIS A 58 4.63 6.24 7.29
CA HIS A 58 4.59 7.59 6.72
C HIS A 58 3.66 7.70 5.50
N MET A 59 2.72 6.76 5.31
CA MET A 59 1.80 6.82 4.16
C MET A 59 0.95 8.11 4.15
N GLN A 60 0.46 8.56 5.31
CA GLN A 60 -0.26 9.84 5.41
C GLN A 60 0.62 11.02 4.99
N ARG A 61 1.91 11.02 5.38
CA ARG A 61 2.86 12.03 4.95
C ARG A 61 3.07 12.03 3.43
N ILE A 62 3.07 10.87 2.79
CA ILE A 62 3.13 10.77 1.32
C ILE A 62 1.91 11.42 0.68
N ILE A 63 0.71 11.20 1.24
CA ILE A 63 -0.54 11.82 0.76
C ILE A 63 -0.49 13.34 0.93
N GLU A 64 0.00 13.83 2.08
CA GLU A 64 0.20 15.28 2.30
C GLU A 64 1.15 15.89 1.26
N LEU A 65 2.25 15.19 0.91
CA LEU A 65 3.17 15.64 -0.14
C LEU A 65 2.49 15.67 -1.51
N CYS A 66 1.62 14.70 -1.82
CA CYS A 66 0.81 14.73 -3.05
C CYS A 66 -0.06 16.00 -3.12
N HIS A 67 -0.71 16.37 -2.02
CA HIS A 67 -1.45 17.64 -1.95
C HIS A 67 -0.53 18.86 -2.12
N GLN A 68 0.59 18.89 -1.39
CA GLN A 68 1.51 20.04 -1.37
C GLN A 68 2.12 20.34 -2.74
N TYR A 69 2.47 19.30 -3.50
CA TYR A 69 3.18 19.41 -4.77
C TYR A 69 2.28 19.18 -6.00
N GLU A 70 0.96 19.05 -5.79
CA GLU A 70 -0.02 18.75 -6.84
C GLU A 70 0.33 17.49 -7.68
N VAL A 71 0.93 16.49 -7.02
CA VAL A 71 1.33 15.21 -7.60
C VAL A 71 0.24 14.18 -7.33
N LYS A 72 -0.09 13.35 -8.32
CA LYS A 72 -1.09 12.29 -8.16
C LYS A 72 -0.54 11.03 -7.50
N LEU A 73 -1.41 10.32 -6.80
CA LEU A 73 -1.13 9.04 -6.17
C LEU A 73 -1.72 7.91 -6.99
N ASN A 74 -0.88 6.97 -7.40
CA ASN A 74 -1.29 5.71 -7.99
C ASN A 74 -1.00 4.58 -7.00
N LEU A 75 -2.06 4.08 -6.38
CA LEU A 75 -1.99 3.13 -5.28
C LEU A 75 -2.41 1.73 -5.73
N THR A 76 -1.68 0.71 -5.28
CA THR A 76 -2.11 -0.68 -5.32
C THR A 76 -2.18 -1.21 -3.90
N THR A 77 -3.37 -1.60 -3.43
CA THR A 77 -3.61 -2.12 -2.07
C THR A 77 -4.23 -3.53 -2.14
N ASN A 78 -4.12 -4.28 -1.05
CA ASN A 78 -4.81 -5.56 -0.85
C ASN A 78 -6.22 -5.40 -0.23
N GLY A 79 -6.66 -4.16 0.00
CA GLY A 79 -8.00 -3.84 0.48
C GLY A 79 -8.22 -4.02 1.98
N THR A 80 -7.16 -4.19 2.78
CA THR A 80 -7.29 -4.37 4.25
C THR A 80 -7.38 -3.07 5.06
N PHE A 81 -7.17 -1.91 4.41
CA PHE A 81 -7.33 -0.55 4.98
C PHE A 81 -6.89 -0.40 6.46
N PRO A 82 -5.65 -0.75 6.81
CA PRO A 82 -5.19 -0.87 8.19
C PRO A 82 -5.19 0.47 8.92
N ARG A 83 -5.39 0.44 10.25
CA ARG A 83 -5.39 1.59 11.20
C ARG A 83 -6.57 2.54 11.08
N LEU A 84 -6.86 3.07 9.89
CA LEU A 84 -7.88 4.10 9.71
C LEU A 84 -9.24 3.55 9.25
N GLY A 85 -9.27 2.35 8.67
CA GLY A 85 -10.46 1.81 8.02
C GLY A 85 -10.70 2.41 6.63
N ALA A 86 -11.61 1.78 5.86
CA ALA A 86 -11.85 2.12 4.47
C ALA A 86 -12.26 3.59 4.25
N GLU A 87 -13.23 4.08 5.01
CA GLU A 87 -13.79 5.44 4.88
C GLU A 87 -12.73 6.52 5.09
N ASN A 88 -12.03 6.50 6.22
CA ASN A 88 -10.99 7.49 6.52
C ASN A 88 -9.80 7.40 5.55
N TRP A 89 -9.48 6.21 5.05
CA TRP A 89 -8.47 6.09 3.99
C TRP A 89 -8.97 6.66 2.67
N ALA A 90 -10.25 6.48 2.31
CA ALA A 90 -10.84 7.08 1.11
C ALA A 90 -10.80 8.60 1.16
N GLU A 91 -11.17 9.22 2.30
CA GLU A 91 -11.10 10.67 2.48
C GLU A 91 -9.69 11.24 2.23
N LEU A 92 -8.65 10.48 2.58
CA LEU A 92 -7.26 10.88 2.35
C LEU A 92 -6.78 10.57 0.92
N ILE A 93 -7.15 9.42 0.37
CA ILE A 93 -6.57 8.91 -0.89
C ILE A 93 -7.31 9.45 -2.11
N VAL A 94 -8.65 9.46 -2.10
CA VAL A 94 -9.49 9.82 -3.26
C VAL A 94 -9.17 11.22 -3.81
N PRO A 95 -8.93 12.26 -2.99
CA PRO A 95 -8.61 13.60 -3.52
C PRO A 95 -7.32 13.69 -4.34
N VAL A 96 -6.32 12.85 -4.04
CA VAL A 96 -5.02 12.84 -4.72
C VAL A 96 -4.84 11.65 -5.65
N GLY A 97 -5.73 10.66 -5.58
CA GLY A 97 -5.68 9.44 -6.38
C GLY A 97 -5.84 9.73 -7.88
N SER A 98 -4.90 9.25 -8.69
CA SER A 98 -5.11 9.08 -10.14
C SER A 98 -5.66 7.69 -10.46
N ASP A 99 -5.25 6.68 -9.70
CA ASP A 99 -5.66 5.29 -9.87
C ASP A 99 -5.50 4.54 -8.53
N VAL A 100 -6.55 3.85 -8.08
CA VAL A 100 -6.53 3.00 -6.90
C VAL A 100 -6.93 1.58 -7.30
N LYS A 101 -5.94 0.68 -7.27
CA LYS A 101 -6.11 -0.74 -7.62
C LYS A 101 -6.22 -1.57 -6.36
N LEU A 102 -7.28 -2.36 -6.26
CA LEU A 102 -7.47 -3.32 -5.19
C LEU A 102 -7.18 -4.73 -5.70
N SER A 103 -6.30 -5.44 -5.01
CA SER A 103 -5.93 -6.81 -5.38
C SER A 103 -7.02 -7.79 -4.95
N TRP A 104 -7.55 -8.53 -5.92
CA TRP A 104 -8.60 -9.53 -5.72
C TRP A 104 -8.22 -10.82 -6.44
N ASN A 105 -8.00 -11.91 -5.70
CA ASN A 105 -7.41 -13.15 -6.26
C ASN A 105 -8.33 -14.37 -6.19
N GLY A 106 -9.58 -14.20 -5.74
CA GLY A 106 -10.59 -15.24 -5.78
C GLY A 106 -11.98 -14.67 -5.99
N ALA A 107 -12.91 -15.47 -6.51
CA ALA A 107 -14.31 -15.06 -6.68
C ALA A 107 -15.17 -15.29 -5.42
N ASN A 108 -14.60 -15.96 -4.40
CA ASN A 108 -15.23 -16.26 -3.11
C ASN A 108 -14.17 -16.45 -2.03
N GLN A 109 -14.59 -16.52 -0.76
CA GLN A 109 -13.70 -16.73 0.39
C GLN A 109 -12.79 -17.95 0.23
N SER A 110 -13.31 -19.08 -0.25
CA SER A 110 -12.52 -20.33 -0.33
C SER A 110 -11.36 -20.19 -1.30
N THR A 111 -11.60 -19.63 -2.50
CA THR A 111 -10.55 -19.41 -3.51
C THR A 111 -9.59 -18.30 -3.11
N GLN A 112 -10.09 -17.18 -2.58
CA GLN A 112 -9.24 -16.06 -2.18
C GLN A 112 -8.26 -16.45 -1.06
N SER A 113 -8.72 -17.21 -0.07
CA SER A 113 -7.89 -17.63 1.09
C SER A 113 -6.71 -18.52 0.69
N LEU A 114 -6.80 -19.23 -0.43
CA LEU A 114 -5.70 -20.05 -0.94
C LEU A 114 -4.51 -19.21 -1.44
N VAL A 115 -4.77 -18.00 -1.91
CA VAL A 115 -3.76 -17.12 -2.53
C VAL A 115 -3.42 -15.91 -1.66
N MET A 116 -4.41 -15.37 -0.96
CA MET A 116 -4.31 -14.24 -0.04
C MET A 116 -4.52 -14.77 1.38
N ILE A 117 -3.51 -15.45 1.91
CA ILE A 117 -3.56 -16.04 3.26
C ILE A 117 -3.84 -14.92 4.29
N ASN A 118 -4.72 -15.23 5.26
CA ASN A 118 -5.21 -14.32 6.29
C ASN A 118 -6.06 -13.14 5.77
N ASN A 119 -6.51 -13.19 4.52
CA ASN A 119 -7.47 -12.23 4.00
C ASN A 119 -8.92 -12.67 4.29
N ASP A 120 -9.76 -11.71 4.66
CA ASP A 120 -11.19 -11.89 4.85
C ASP A 120 -11.92 -11.28 3.63
N PHE A 121 -12.51 -12.15 2.80
CA PHE A 121 -13.15 -11.77 1.54
C PHE A 121 -14.39 -10.91 1.79
N GLU A 122 -15.25 -11.30 2.73
CA GLU A 122 -16.49 -10.59 2.99
C GLU A 122 -16.19 -9.22 3.61
N LYS A 123 -15.25 -9.17 4.55
CA LYS A 123 -14.82 -7.89 5.12
C LYS A 123 -14.20 -6.98 4.06
N ASN A 124 -13.33 -7.50 3.21
CA ASN A 124 -12.77 -6.74 2.10
C ASN A 124 -13.85 -6.25 1.11
N MET A 125 -14.94 -7.00 0.91
CA MET A 125 -16.06 -6.58 0.05
C MET A 125 -16.86 -5.43 0.68
N GLU A 126 -17.07 -5.47 1.99
CA GLU A 126 -17.66 -4.36 2.74
C GLU A 126 -16.77 -3.12 2.65
N ASP A 127 -15.48 -3.28 2.93
CA ASP A 127 -14.52 -2.18 2.90
C ASP A 127 -14.38 -1.57 1.50
N LEU A 128 -14.40 -2.37 0.44
CA LEU A 128 -14.42 -1.87 -0.95
C LEU A 128 -15.69 -1.08 -1.27
N ARG A 129 -16.84 -1.41 -0.68
CA ARG A 129 -18.09 -0.64 -0.88
C ARG A 129 -18.07 0.68 -0.11
N THR A 130 -17.35 0.72 1.01
CA THR A 130 -17.19 1.91 1.84
C THR A 130 -16.16 2.87 1.27
N PHE A 131 -15.06 2.35 0.71
CA PHE A 131 -14.00 3.13 0.07
C PHE A 131 -14.49 3.79 -1.23
#